data_AF-A0A2M7FK02-F1
#
_entry.id   AF-A0A2M7FK02-F1
#
_cell.length_a   1.000
_cell.length_b   1.000
_cell.length_c   1.000
_cell.angle_alpha   90.00
_cell.angle_beta   90.00
_cell.angle_gamma   90.00
#
_symmetry.space_group_name_H-M   'P 1'
#
loop_
_entity.id
_entity.type
_entity.pdbx_description
1 polymer ?
#
loop_
_entity_poly.entity_id
_entity_poly.type
_entity_poly.pdbx_seq_one_letter_code
_entity_poly.pdbx_strand_id
1 'polypeptide(L)' 'MARLLAFTPAAWGDYLYWQGQDKKTLKRINQLINEAARSPFEGIG' A
#
# COMPACT_ATOMS: atom_id res chain seq x y z
N MET A 1 6.87 15.63 7.58
CA MET A 1 5.42 15.47 7.84
C MET A 1 4.98 14.14 7.25
N ALA A 2 4.25 13.31 7.99
CA ALA A 2 3.67 12.09 7.45
C ALA A 2 2.44 12.45 6.60
N ARG A 3 2.37 11.95 5.35
CA ARG A 3 1.16 12.07 4.52
C ARG A 3 0.07 11.17 5.10
N LEU A 4 -1.17 11.65 5.06
CA LEU A 4 -2.33 10.86 5.45
C LEU A 4 -2.54 9.73 4.43
N LEU A 5 -2.55 8.48 4.90
CA LEU A 5 -2.93 7.31 4.11
C LEU A 5 -4.43 7.06 4.31
N ALA A 6 -5.19 7.05 3.22
CA ALA A 6 -6.61 6.76 3.23
C ALA A 6 -6.93 5.70 2.18
N PHE A 7 -7.79 4.75 2.56
CA PHE A 7 -8.28 3.70 1.66
C PHE A 7 -9.78 3.88 1.42
N THR A 8 -10.24 3.51 0.23
CA THR A 8 -11.66 3.22 0.03
C THR A 8 -12.02 1.92 0.78
N PRO A 9 -13.30 1.69 1.10
CA PRO A 9 -13.71 0.45 1.77
C PRO A 9 -13.31 -0.82 1.01
N ALA A 10 -13.38 -0.80 -0.33
CA ALA A 10 -12.96 -1.92 -1.16
C ALA A 10 -11.44 -2.15 -1.06
N ALA A 11 -10.62 -1.11 -1.22
CA ALA A 11 -9.17 -1.22 -1.13
C ALA A 11 -8.72 -1.67 0.26
N TRP A 12 -9.42 -1.25 1.32
CA TRP A 12 -9.17 -1.73 2.67
C TRP A 12 -9.50 -3.22 2.83
N GLY A 13 -10.61 -3.69 2.24
CA GLY A 13 -10.97 -5.10 2.20
C GLY A 13 -9.89 -5.95 1.50
N ASP A 14 -9.42 -5.51 0.34
CA ASP A 14 -8.35 -6.18 -0.40
C ASP A 14 -7.05 -6.20 0.41
N TYR A 15 -6.72 -5.08 1.07
CA TYR A 15 -5.54 -4.98 1.92
C TYR A 15 -5.59 -6.01 3.07
N LEU A 16 -6.73 -6.15 3.75
CA LEU A 16 -6.94 -7.15 4.80
C LEU A 16 -6.87 -8.58 4.27
N TYR A 17 -7.45 -8.85 3.10
CA TYR A 17 -7.37 -10.17 2.46
C TYR A 17 -5.91 -10.59 2.25
N TRP A 18 -5.07 -9.68 1.74
CA TRP A 18 -3.64 -9.97 1.54
C TRP A 18 -2.86 -10.18 2.83
N GLN A 19 -3.31 -9.64 3.97
CA GLN A 19 -2.68 -9.93 5.27
C GLN A 19 -2.80 -11.40 5.69
N GLY A 20 -3.93 -12.04 5.38
CA GLY A 20 -4.19 -13.44 5.69
C GLY A 20 -3.65 -14.42 4.65
N GLN A 21 -3.63 -14.01 3.37
CA GLN A 21 -3.36 -14.92 2.27
C GLN A 21 -1.89 -14.96 1.83
N ASP A 22 -1.27 -13.79 1.57
CA ASP A 22 0.10 -13.72 1.06
C ASP A 22 0.84 -12.48 1.56
N LYS A 23 1.73 -12.72 2.53
CA LYS A 23 2.57 -11.69 3.14
C LYS A 23 3.60 -11.09 2.18
N LYS A 24 4.00 -11.78 1.10
CA LYS A 24 4.89 -11.20 0.08
C LYS A 24 4.16 -10.11 -0.69
N THR A 25 2.95 -10.39 -1.15
CA THR A 25 2.08 -9.41 -1.81
C THR A 25 1.80 -8.22 -0.89
N LEU A 26 1.41 -8.46 0.37
CA LEU A 26 1.23 -7.38 1.36
C LEU A 26 2.48 -6.52 1.52
N LYS A 27 3.66 -7.13 1.63
CA LYS A 27 4.93 -6.39 1.77
C LYS A 27 5.20 -5.52 0.56
N ARG A 28 4.91 -6.00 -0.65
CA ARG A 28 5.04 -5.23 -1.89
C ARG A 28 4.08 -4.04 -1.91
N ILE A 29 2.81 -4.22 -1.53
CA ILE A 29 1.82 -3.14 -1.41
C ILE A 29 2.32 -2.06 -0.45
N ASN A 30 2.81 -2.44 0.74
CA ASN A 30 3.36 -1.48 1.70
C ASN A 30 4.57 -0.71 1.17
N GLN A 31 5.44 -1.36 0.39
CA GLN A 31 6.57 -0.69 -0.25
C GLN A 31 6.11 0.37 -1.25
N LEU A 32 5.15 0.02 -2.12
CA LEU A 32 4.61 0.94 -3.12
C LEU A 32 3.91 2.14 -2.48
N ILE A 33 3.10 1.92 -1.43
CA ILE A 33 2.44 2.99 -0.69
C ILE A 33 3.47 3.96 -0.09
N ASN A 34 4.51 3.43 0.56
CA ASN A 34 5.54 4.25 1.17
C ASN A 34 6.33 5.06 0.14
N GLU A 35 6.62 4.47 -1.02
CA GLU A 35 7.33 5.17 -2.08
C GLU A 35 6.45 6.24 -2.72
N ALA A 36 5.21 5.93 -3.08
CA ALA A 36 4.27 6.92 -3.63
C ALA A 36 4.00 8.07 -2.65
N ALA A 37 4.09 7.83 -1.33
CA ALA A 37 4.01 8.89 -0.34
C ALA A 37 5.25 9.81 -0.34
N ARG A 38 6.43 9.28 -0.71
CA ARG A 38 7.70 10.02 -0.78
C ARG A 38 7.90 10.71 -2.13
N SER A 39 7.68 9.98 -3.21
CA SER A 39 7.88 10.36 -4.61
C SER A 39 6.66 9.91 -5.43
N PRO A 40 5.60 10.74 -5.54
CA PRO A 40 4.29 10.28 -6.05
C PRO A 40 4.26 9.85 -7.52
N PHE A 41 5.22 10.31 -8.33
CA PHE A 41 5.23 10.12 -9.78
C PHE A 41 6.53 9.48 -10.28
N GLU A 42 7.34 8.95 -9.36
CA GLU A 42 8.62 8.30 -9.66
C GLU A 42 8.79 7.11 -8.71
N GLY A 43 9.39 6.01 -9.16
CA GLY A 43 9.72 4.91 -8.27
C GLY A 43 9.70 3.53 -8.89
N ILE A 44 9.40 2.53 -8.06
CA ILE A 44 9.50 1.10 -8.37
C ILE A 44 8.21 0.50 -8.93
N GLY A 45 7.19 1.31 -9.25
CA GLY A 45 5.89 0.85 -9.76
C GLY A 45 5.01 1.99 -10.20
#